data_AF-A1YQY7-F1
#
_entry.id   AF-A1YQY7-F1
#
_cell.length_a   1.000
_cell.length_b   1.000
_cell.length_c   1.000
_cell.angle_alpha   90.00
_cell.angle_beta   90.00
_cell.angle_gamma   90.00
#
_symmetry.space_group_name_H-M   'P 1'
#
loop_
_entity.id
_entity.type
_entity.pdbx_description
1 polymer ?
#
loop_
_entity_poly.entity_id
_entity_poly.type
_entity_poly.pdbx_seq_one_letter_code
_entity_poly.pdbx_strand_id
1 'polypeptide(L)'
;MDLIPLATSALVCLFAYLVTGVLTVQKARNAIPGGILLTVAGAFGMARGLTVTGLADRLAASLLSCFKWMGRADAVSSVYVTTSLLTALLSNGAAITLMFPIALTMSKQAGISFKGPLYAIMVGASSDFSTPIGYQTNLM
;
A
#
# COMPACT_ATOMS: atom_id res chain seq x y z
N MET A 1 -22.36 2.47 -7.97
CA MET A 1 -22.98 1.66 -9.04
C MET A 1 -21.90 0.75 -9.59
N ASP A 2 -21.70 -0.42 -8.97
CA ASP A 2 -20.80 -1.46 -9.49
C ASP A 2 -21.58 -2.35 -10.44
N LEU A 3 -21.76 -1.92 -11.70
CA LEU A 3 -22.47 -2.73 -12.70
C LEU A 3 -21.72 -4.01 -13.06
N ILE A 4 -20.37 -3.98 -13.02
CA ILE A 4 -19.51 -5.11 -13.38
C ILE A 4 -18.21 -5.02 -12.55
N PRO A 5 -17.67 -6.13 -12.00
CA PRO A 5 -16.43 -6.10 -11.21
C PRO A 5 -15.25 -5.49 -11.98
N LEU A 6 -14.38 -4.75 -11.28
CA LEU A 6 -13.22 -4.07 -11.87
C LEU A 6 -12.35 -5.02 -12.71
N ALA A 7 -12.10 -6.23 -12.20
CA ALA A 7 -11.32 -7.24 -12.91
C ALA A 7 -11.97 -7.66 -14.23
N THR A 8 -13.29 -7.87 -14.22
CA THR A 8 -14.07 -8.23 -15.41
C THR A 8 -14.07 -7.08 -16.43
N SER A 9 -14.29 -5.84 -15.97
CA SER A 9 -14.25 -4.65 -16.83
C SER A 9 -12.88 -4.44 -17.48
N ALA A 10 -11.79 -4.63 -16.72
CA ALA A 10 -10.43 -4.54 -17.24
C ALA A 10 -10.15 -5.60 -18.31
N LEU A 11 -10.62 -6.85 -18.10
CA LEU A 11 -10.46 -7.93 -19.07
C LEU A 11 -11.27 -7.68 -20.35
N VAL A 12 -12.51 -7.18 -20.22
CA VAL A 12 -13.35 -6.81 -21.38
C VAL A 12 -12.68 -5.69 -22.18
N CYS A 13 -12.14 -4.69 -21.51
CA CYS A 13 -11.43 -3.59 -22.16
C CYS A 13 -10.17 -4.09 -22.89
N LEU A 14 -9.37 -4.95 -22.25
CA LEU A 14 -8.21 -5.59 -22.88
C LEU A 14 -8.62 -6.40 -24.12
N PHE A 15 -9.69 -7.19 -24.02
CA PHE A 15 -10.21 -7.97 -25.14
C PHE A 15 -10.66 -7.08 -26.30
N ALA A 16 -11.38 -5.99 -26.02
CA ALA A 16 -11.79 -5.02 -27.02
C ALA A 16 -10.58 -4.38 -27.74
N TYR A 17 -9.52 -4.03 -27.01
CA TYR A 17 -8.29 -3.49 -27.59
C TYR A 17 -7.54 -4.50 -28.49
N LEU A 18 -7.60 -5.80 -28.17
CA LEU A 18 -7.00 -6.86 -28.98
C LEU A 18 -7.82 -7.09 -30.27
N VAL A 19 -9.15 -7.14 -30.18
CA VAL A 19 -10.05 -7.36 -31.33
C VAL A 19 -10.01 -6.18 -32.30
N THR A 20 -9.95 -4.95 -31.78
CA THR A 20 -9.83 -3.73 -32.60
C THR A 20 -8.43 -3.53 -33.21
N GLY A 21 -7.45 -4.37 -32.86
CA GLY A 21 -6.09 -4.30 -33.39
C GLY A 21 -5.27 -3.10 -32.89
N VAL A 22 -5.81 -2.30 -31.96
CA VAL A 22 -5.14 -1.14 -31.36
C VAL A 22 -3.93 -1.57 -30.53
N LEU A 23 -4.02 -2.74 -29.89
CA LEU A 23 -2.96 -3.33 -29.09
C LEU A 23 -2.63 -4.73 -29.59
N THR A 24 -1.34 -5.04 -29.74
CA THR A 24 -0.88 -6.41 -30.06
C THR A 24 -0.68 -7.22 -28.78
N VAL A 25 -0.84 -8.55 -28.87
CA VAL A 25 -0.61 -9.47 -27.74
C VAL A 25 0.79 -9.28 -27.14
N GLN A 26 1.80 -9.08 -27.98
CA GLN A 26 3.18 -8.85 -27.54
C GLN A 26 3.31 -7.57 -26.70
N LYS A 27 2.69 -6.46 -27.14
CA LYS A 27 2.68 -5.19 -26.40
C LYS A 27 1.90 -5.31 -25.09
N ALA A 28 0.75 -6.00 -25.11
CA ALA A 28 -0.04 -6.25 -23.91
C ALA A 28 0.74 -7.05 -22.86
N ARG A 29 1.47 -8.08 -23.27
CA ARG A 29 2.32 -8.88 -22.36
C ARG A 29 3.49 -8.06 -21.81
N ASN A 30 4.17 -7.29 -22.64
CA ASN A 30 5.30 -6.46 -22.22
C ASN A 30 4.86 -5.28 -21.34
N ALA A 31 3.60 -4.87 -21.42
CA ALA A 31 3.02 -3.84 -20.57
C ALA A 31 2.79 -4.30 -19.12
N ILE A 32 2.92 -5.60 -18.82
CA ILE A 32 2.75 -6.11 -17.45
C ILE A 32 4.09 -5.96 -16.70
N PRO A 33 4.18 -5.07 -15.71
CA PRO A 33 5.41 -4.86 -14.94
C PRO A 33 5.59 -5.99 -13.93
N GLY A 34 6.33 -7.03 -14.30
CA GLY A 34 6.58 -8.20 -13.44
C GLY A 34 7.18 -7.84 -12.08
N GLY A 35 8.01 -6.79 -12.00
CA GLY A 35 8.57 -6.29 -10.75
C GLY A 35 7.50 -5.81 -9.76
N ILE A 36 6.45 -5.13 -10.22
CA ILE A 36 5.36 -4.67 -9.35
C ILE A 36 4.56 -5.85 -8.83
N LEU A 37 4.27 -6.84 -9.69
CA LEU A 37 3.59 -8.08 -9.28
C LEU A 37 4.36 -8.81 -8.19
N LEU A 38 5.70 -8.90 -8.33
CA LEU A 38 6.55 -9.55 -7.35
C LEU A 38 6.56 -8.79 -6.01
N THR A 39 6.58 -7.45 -6.04
CA THR A 39 6.48 -6.62 -4.83
C THR A 39 5.15 -6.84 -4.12
N VAL A 40 4.04 -6.86 -4.85
CA VAL A 40 2.70 -7.12 -4.27
C VAL A 40 2.63 -8.53 -3.68
N ALA A 41 3.15 -9.54 -4.37
CA ALA A 41 3.20 -10.92 -3.85
C ALA A 41 4.08 -11.02 -2.58
N GLY A 42 5.25 -10.41 -2.60
CA GLY A 42 6.14 -10.29 -1.45
C GLY A 42 5.48 -9.59 -0.28
N ALA A 43 4.63 -8.59 -0.56
CA ALA A 43 3.88 -7.87 0.46
C ALA A 43 2.91 -8.76 1.23
N PHE A 44 2.16 -9.58 0.51
CA PHE A 44 1.28 -10.56 1.14
C PHE A 44 2.08 -11.60 1.94
N GLY A 45 3.25 -12.04 1.44
CA GLY A 45 4.16 -12.92 2.16
C GLY A 45 4.68 -12.30 3.47
N MET A 46 5.18 -11.06 3.41
CA MET A 46 5.65 -10.29 4.57
C MET A 46 4.53 -10.07 5.58
N ALA A 47 3.34 -9.67 5.12
CA ALA A 47 2.17 -9.50 5.96
C ALA A 47 1.85 -10.78 6.74
N ARG A 48 1.86 -11.93 6.08
CA ARG A 48 1.68 -13.22 6.75
C ARG A 48 2.79 -13.49 7.76
N GLY A 49 4.06 -13.31 7.40
CA GLY A 49 5.19 -13.48 8.34
C GLY A 49 5.07 -12.61 9.59
N LEU A 50 4.74 -11.33 9.44
CA LEU A 50 4.54 -10.38 10.55
C LEU A 50 3.37 -10.76 11.45
N THR A 51 2.28 -11.29 10.87
CA THR A 51 1.12 -11.75 11.65
C THR A 51 1.40 -13.05 12.40
N VAL A 52 2.07 -14.03 11.78
CA VAL A 52 2.36 -15.33 12.41
C VAL A 52 3.39 -15.19 13.53
N THR A 53 4.37 -14.29 13.37
CA THR A 53 5.37 -14.00 14.41
C THR A 53 4.83 -13.12 15.55
N GLY A 54 3.63 -12.56 15.42
CA GLY A 54 3.07 -11.58 16.35
C GLY A 54 3.80 -10.23 16.36
N LEU A 55 4.73 -10.00 15.43
CA LEU A 55 5.47 -8.74 15.35
C LEU A 55 4.54 -7.58 15.00
N ALA A 56 3.55 -7.82 14.13
CA ALA A 56 2.55 -6.81 13.75
C ALA A 56 1.81 -6.26 14.98
N ASP A 57 1.44 -7.11 15.94
CA ASP A 57 0.73 -6.70 17.16
C ASP A 57 1.61 -5.85 18.08
N ARG A 58 2.89 -6.22 18.22
CA ARG A 58 3.85 -5.48 19.03
C ARG A 58 4.15 -4.11 18.45
N LEU A 59 4.36 -4.03 17.13
CA LEU A 59 4.60 -2.78 16.43
C LEU A 59 3.38 -1.86 16.52
N ALA A 60 2.19 -2.40 16.28
CA ALA A 60 0.93 -1.68 16.42
C ALA A 60 0.77 -1.07 17.83
N ALA A 61 0.98 -1.88 18.87
CA ALA A 61 0.88 -1.41 20.25
C ALA A 61 1.93 -0.33 20.58
N SER A 62 3.17 -0.49 20.11
CA SER A 62 4.22 0.51 20.32
C SER A 62 3.90 1.85 19.64
N LEU A 63 3.41 1.82 18.39
CA LEU A 63 3.04 3.02 17.64
C LEU A 63 1.85 3.73 18.28
N LEU A 64 0.80 2.99 18.65
CA LEU A 64 -0.34 3.56 19.37
C LEU A 64 0.12 4.21 20.68
N SER A 65 0.98 3.53 21.45
CA SER A 65 1.48 4.07 22.72
C SER A 65 2.24 5.39 22.57
N CYS A 66 3.03 5.54 21.49
CA CYS A 66 3.79 6.75 21.20
C CYS A 66 2.89 7.93 20.80
N PHE A 67 1.76 7.64 20.15
CA PHE A 67 0.81 8.65 19.66
C PHE A 67 -0.43 8.84 20.54
N LYS A 68 -0.49 8.20 21.72
CA LYS A 68 -1.62 8.29 22.67
C LYS A 68 -2.05 9.73 23.00
N TRP A 69 -1.12 10.68 22.97
CA TRP A 69 -1.38 12.10 23.23
C TRP A 69 -2.33 12.75 22.20
N MET A 70 -2.52 12.14 21.02
CA MET A 70 -3.44 12.60 19.97
C MET A 70 -4.89 12.11 20.16
N GLY A 71 -5.18 11.33 21.20
CA GLY A 71 -6.53 10.86 21.51
C GLY A 71 -7.13 10.03 20.37
N ARG A 72 -8.28 10.46 19.83
CA ARG A 72 -9.02 9.74 18.77
C ARG A 72 -8.30 9.63 17.42
N ALA A 73 -7.28 10.46 17.19
CA ALA A 73 -6.54 10.48 15.93
C ALA A 73 -5.25 9.64 15.98
N ASP A 74 -4.91 9.05 17.12
CA ASP A 74 -3.67 8.34 17.39
C ASP A 74 -3.31 7.29 16.33
N ALA A 75 -4.26 6.45 15.92
CA ALA A 75 -4.04 5.38 14.96
C ALA A 75 -3.82 5.89 13.53
N VAL A 76 -4.53 6.95 13.13
CA VAL A 76 -4.44 7.50 11.77
C VAL A 76 -3.16 8.33 11.62
N SER A 77 -2.83 9.12 12.64
CA SER A 77 -1.64 9.96 12.64
C SER A 77 -0.35 9.16 12.75
N SER A 78 -0.31 8.13 13.62
CA SER A 78 0.85 7.26 13.72
C SER A 78 1.12 6.56 12.40
N VAL A 79 0.07 6.06 11.73
CA VAL A 79 0.20 5.41 10.43
C VAL A 79 0.69 6.40 9.37
N TYR A 80 0.11 7.60 9.30
CA TYR A 80 0.56 8.63 8.36
C TYR A 80 2.04 9.00 8.54
N VAL A 81 2.44 9.34 9.78
CA VAL A 81 3.80 9.80 10.09
C VAL A 81 4.80 8.67 9.85
N THR A 82 4.52 7.45 10.33
CA THR A 82 5.42 6.31 10.13
C THR A 82 5.50 5.93 8.65
N THR A 83 4.40 5.93 7.90
CA THR A 83 4.44 5.66 6.47
C THR A 83 5.26 6.73 5.73
N SER A 84 5.04 8.01 6.00
CA SER A 84 5.79 9.09 5.34
C SER A 84 7.30 9.00 5.63
N LEU A 85 7.69 8.70 6.89
CA LEU A 85 9.09 8.48 7.25
C LEU A 85 9.71 7.25 6.57
N LEU A 86 8.98 6.14 6.53
CA LEU A 86 9.46 4.93 5.85
C LEU A 86 9.64 5.17 4.36
N THR A 87 8.78 5.97 3.75
CA THR A 87 8.83 6.24 2.32
C THR A 87 9.95 7.23 1.94
N ALA A 88 10.42 8.02 2.91
CA ALA A 88 11.66 8.76 2.76
C ALA A 88 12.93 7.88 2.74
N LEU A 89 12.86 6.63 3.24
CA LEU A 89 13.98 5.69 3.38
C LEU A 89 13.90 4.50 2.40
N LEU A 90 12.69 4.13 1.99
CA LEU A 90 12.34 2.97 1.17
C LEU A 90 11.50 3.42 -0.03
N SER A 91 11.30 2.55 -1.03
CA SER A 91 10.34 2.87 -2.10
C SER A 91 8.89 2.88 -1.59
N ASN A 92 8.01 3.67 -2.22
CA ASN A 92 6.57 3.75 -1.89
C ASN A 92 5.92 2.37 -1.84
N GLY A 93 6.24 1.51 -2.81
CA GLY A 93 5.74 0.14 -2.83
C GLY A 93 6.16 -0.68 -1.60
N ALA A 94 7.41 -0.54 -1.14
CA ALA A 94 7.92 -1.24 0.04
C ALA A 94 7.35 -0.69 1.36
N ALA A 95 7.20 0.63 1.47
CA ALA A 95 6.60 1.26 2.64
C ALA A 95 5.13 0.87 2.81
N ILE A 96 4.34 0.89 1.73
CA ILE A 96 2.93 0.45 1.72
C ILE A 96 2.84 -1.03 2.13
N THR A 97 3.69 -1.86 1.53
CA THR A 97 3.77 -3.30 1.80
C THR A 97 3.97 -3.61 3.28
N LEU A 98 4.87 -2.88 3.94
CA LEU A 98 5.19 -3.08 5.35
C LEU A 98 4.11 -2.50 6.27
N MET A 99 3.59 -1.31 5.95
CA MET A 99 2.64 -0.61 6.81
C MET A 99 1.22 -1.16 6.73
N PHE A 100 0.81 -1.76 5.61
CA PHE A 100 -0.54 -2.33 5.44
C PHE A 100 -0.92 -3.34 6.53
N PRO A 101 -0.14 -4.41 6.80
CA PRO A 101 -0.48 -5.37 7.86
C PRO A 101 -0.46 -4.73 9.26
N ILE A 102 0.47 -3.78 9.50
CA ILE A 102 0.56 -3.08 10.79
C ILE A 102 -0.69 -2.23 11.00
N ALA A 103 -1.07 -1.41 10.02
CA ALA A 103 -2.25 -0.55 10.09
C ALA A 103 -3.55 -1.36 10.23
N LEU A 104 -3.62 -2.54 9.60
CA LEU A 104 -4.76 -3.45 9.75
C LEU A 104 -4.89 -3.94 11.19
N THR A 105 -3.78 -4.34 11.80
CA THR A 105 -3.72 -4.74 13.21
C THR A 105 -4.02 -3.56 14.14
N MET A 106 -3.43 -2.40 13.89
CA MET A 106 -3.71 -1.17 14.65
C MET A 106 -5.19 -0.80 14.63
N SER A 107 -5.85 -0.91 13.47
CA SER A 107 -7.28 -0.61 13.35
C SER A 107 -8.13 -1.54 14.23
N LYS A 108 -7.77 -2.83 14.29
CA LYS A 108 -8.41 -3.80 15.18
C LYS A 108 -8.19 -3.47 16.65
N GLN A 109 -6.95 -3.15 17.03
CA GLN A 109 -6.60 -2.81 18.42
C GLN A 109 -7.25 -1.51 18.89
N ALA A 110 -7.32 -0.49 18.03
CA ALA A 110 -7.96 0.79 18.32
C ALA A 110 -9.50 0.74 18.17
N GLY A 111 -10.07 -0.35 17.69
CA GLY A 111 -11.51 -0.50 17.48
C GLY A 111 -12.09 0.42 16.39
N ILE A 112 -11.27 0.84 15.42
CA ILE A 112 -11.67 1.75 14.35
C ILE A 112 -11.77 1.04 12.99
N SER A 113 -12.45 1.67 12.04
CA SER A 113 -12.50 1.19 10.65
C SER A 113 -11.13 1.32 9.99
N PHE A 114 -10.68 0.24 9.32
CA PHE A 114 -9.43 0.20 8.58
C PHE A 114 -9.34 1.24 7.45
N LYS A 115 -10.47 1.77 6.97
CA LYS A 115 -10.50 2.79 5.91
C LYS A 115 -9.66 4.02 6.26
N GLY A 116 -9.71 4.49 7.52
CA GLY A 116 -8.97 5.68 7.94
C GLY A 116 -7.46 5.49 7.84
N PRO A 117 -6.89 4.49 8.53
CA PRO A 117 -5.47 4.14 8.41
C PRO A 117 -5.04 3.78 6.98
N LEU A 118 -5.90 3.14 6.19
CA LEU A 118 -5.61 2.86 4.78
C LEU A 118 -5.41 4.15 3.96
N TYR A 119 -6.28 5.15 4.13
CA TYR A 119 -6.10 6.44 3.48
C TYR A 119 -4.84 7.16 3.98
N ALA A 120 -4.51 7.05 5.28
CA ALA A 120 -3.27 7.58 5.82
C ALA A 120 -2.03 6.95 5.17
N ILE A 121 -2.03 5.64 4.89
CA ILE A 121 -0.97 4.99 4.12
C ILE A 121 -0.88 5.58 2.72
N MET A 122 -2.01 5.70 2.02
CA MET A 122 -2.05 6.19 0.64
C MET A 122 -1.50 7.62 0.53
N VAL A 123 -1.90 8.51 1.44
CA VAL A 123 -1.45 9.90 1.46
C VAL A 123 0.00 10.01 1.95
N GLY A 124 0.37 9.26 3.00
CA GLY A 124 1.73 9.28 3.55
C GLY A 124 2.77 8.75 2.56
N ALA A 125 2.45 7.67 1.85
CA ALA A 125 3.28 7.10 0.78
C ALA A 125 3.19 7.87 -0.55
N SER A 126 2.49 9.01 -0.58
CA SER A 126 2.52 9.95 -1.71
C SER A 126 3.22 11.26 -1.35
N SER A 127 3.68 11.40 -0.10
CA SER A 127 4.30 12.63 0.43
C SER A 127 5.83 12.64 0.26
N ASP A 128 6.35 11.88 -0.71
CA ASP A 128 7.79 11.62 -0.95
C ASP A 128 8.57 12.75 -1.63
N PHE A 129 8.08 13.97 -1.50
CA PHE A 129 8.84 15.16 -1.89
C PHE A 129 9.99 15.47 -0.91
N SER A 130 10.09 14.73 0.20
CA SER A 130 11.02 15.06 1.28
C SER A 130 12.45 14.52 1.09
N THR A 131 12.67 13.49 0.26
CA THR A 131 14.03 12.96 -0.03
C THR A 131 14.19 12.51 -1.48
N PRO A 132 15.40 12.68 -2.09
CA PRO A 132 15.68 12.24 -3.45
C PRO A 132 15.74 10.70 -3.62
N ILE A 133 15.68 9.93 -2.54
CA ILE A 133 15.78 8.46 -2.56
C ILE A 133 14.40 7.78 -2.72
N GLY A 134 13.32 8.41 -2.23
CA GLY A 134 12.01 7.76 -2.09
C GLY A 134 11.28 7.46 -3.41
N TYR A 135 11.49 8.26 -4.45
CA TYR A 135 10.70 8.18 -5.69
C TYR A 135 11.57 8.23 -6.96
N GLN A 136 11.29 7.37 -7.94
CA GLN A 136 12.04 7.34 -9.21
C GLN A 136 11.98 8.68 -9.96
N THR A 137 10.92 9.47 -9.75
CA THR A 137 10.74 10.79 -10.40
C THR A 137 11.53 11.92 -9.74
N ASN A 138 12.00 11.76 -8.49
CA ASN A 138 12.92 12.73 -7.86
C ASN A 138 14.37 12.58 -8.34
N LEU A 139 14.68 11.48 -9.04
CA LEU A 139 16.01 11.19 -9.62
C LEU A 139 16.07 11.43 -11.13
N MET A 140 14.97 11.89 -11.75
CA MET A 140 14.90 12.29 -13.16
C MET A 140 15.06 13.81 -13.29
#